data_AF-A0A2V8TJ58-F1
#
_entry.id   AF-A0A2V8TJ58-F1
#
_cell.length_a   1.000
_cell.length_b   1.000
_cell.length_c   1.000
_cell.angle_alpha   90.00
_cell.angle_beta   90.00
_cell.angle_gamma   90.00
#
_symmetry.space_group_name_H-M   'P 1'
#
loop_
_entity.id
_entity.type
_entity.pdbx_description
1 polymer ?
#
loop_
_entity_poly.entity_id
_entity_poly.type
_entity_poly.pdbx_seq_one_letter_code
_entity_poly.pdbx_strand_id
1 'polypeptide(L)'
;IVSHFCNEKVVQEGVPVDQFITRKLWDAGNSAPYGHRGDLTTLTEAIESHGGEARAARDAFISLPRADRDDIIEFLKSLQILPDGAPIVVPEAALKSGFAGKP
;
A
#
# COMPACT_ATOMS: atom_id res chain seq x y z
N ILE A 1 2.10 -18.24 -9.92
CA ILE A 1 2.21 -16.78 -10.11
C ILE A 1 0.83 -16.19 -9.82
N VAL A 2 0.70 -15.23 -8.91
CA VAL A 2 -0.61 -14.61 -8.61
C VAL A 2 -0.74 -13.40 -9.52
N SER A 3 -1.49 -13.55 -10.60
CA SER A 3 -1.66 -12.56 -11.68
C SER A 3 -2.73 -11.50 -11.33
N HIS A 4 -2.93 -11.18 -10.05
CA HIS A 4 -3.95 -10.19 -9.70
C HIS A 4 -3.49 -8.76 -9.99
N PHE A 5 -2.18 -8.51 -10.00
CA PHE A 5 -1.62 -7.19 -10.24
C PHE A 5 -1.33 -6.86 -11.71
N CYS A 6 -1.22 -7.85 -12.61
CA CYS A 6 -0.76 -7.64 -13.98
C CYS A 6 -1.87 -7.10 -14.90
N ASN A 7 -1.64 -5.96 -15.56
CA ASN A 7 -2.46 -5.51 -16.70
C ASN A 7 -1.87 -5.90 -18.06
N GLU A 8 -0.56 -6.12 -18.11
CA GLU A 8 0.17 -6.23 -19.36
C GLU A 8 -0.08 -7.58 -20.03
N LYS A 9 -0.37 -7.55 -21.33
CA LYS A 9 -0.66 -8.74 -22.14
C LYS A 9 0.35 -8.93 -23.28
N VAL A 10 1.21 -7.93 -23.54
CA VAL A 10 2.19 -7.94 -24.62
C VAL A 10 3.59 -7.76 -24.04
N VAL A 11 4.52 -8.62 -24.47
CA VAL A 11 5.93 -8.52 -24.11
C VAL A 11 6.53 -7.28 -24.80
N GLN A 12 7.02 -6.33 -24.01
CA GLN A 12 7.67 -5.12 -24.51
C GLN A 12 9.18 -5.33 -24.52
N GLU A 13 9.79 -5.48 -25.70
CA GLU A 13 11.26 -5.58 -25.88
C GLU A 13 11.94 -6.63 -24.96
N GLY A 14 11.29 -7.79 -24.80
CA GLY A 14 11.84 -8.90 -24.00
C GLY A 14 11.64 -8.78 -22.48
N VAL A 15 10.96 -7.72 -21.99
CA VAL A 15 10.56 -7.62 -20.59
C VAL A 15 9.34 -8.51 -20.33
N PRO A 16 9.42 -9.49 -19.42
CA PRO A 16 8.28 -10.34 -19.09
C PRO A 16 7.11 -9.53 -18.51
N VAL A 17 5.88 -9.88 -18.90
CA VAL A 17 4.65 -9.18 -18.51
C VAL A 17 4.26 -9.33 -17.04
N ASP A 18 4.98 -10.17 -16.30
CA ASP A 18 4.76 -10.50 -14.89
C ASP A 18 5.88 -9.97 -13.97
N GLN A 19 6.80 -9.17 -14.50
CA GLN A 19 7.82 -8.49 -13.72
C GLN A 19 7.49 -7.01 -13.56
N PHE A 20 7.58 -6.53 -12.33
CA PHE A 20 7.30 -5.14 -11.99
C PHE A 20 8.34 -4.58 -11.05
N ILE A 21 8.63 -3.29 -11.19
CA ILE A 21 9.45 -2.56 -10.24
C ILE A 21 8.61 -2.26 -9.00
N THR A 22 9.23 -2.43 -7.83
CA THR A 22 8.59 -2.05 -6.56
C THR A 22 8.31 -0.54 -6.55
N ARG A 23 7.05 -0.17 -6.33
CA ARG A 23 6.64 1.24 -6.24
C ARG A 23 7.19 1.86 -4.95
N LYS A 24 7.53 3.15 -5.00
CA LYS A 24 7.77 3.98 -3.81
C LYS A 24 6.54 3.99 -2.88
N LEU A 25 6.76 3.99 -1.57
CA LEU A 25 5.67 3.98 -0.57
C LEU A 25 5.40 5.34 0.09
N TRP A 26 6.25 6.34 -0.10
CA TRP A 26 6.15 7.63 0.60
C TRP A 26 4.90 8.48 0.24
N ASP A 27 4.12 8.05 -0.74
CA ASP A 27 2.80 8.61 -1.10
C ASP A 27 1.68 7.56 -1.09
N ALA A 28 1.88 6.41 -0.44
CA ALA A 28 0.90 5.32 -0.42
C ALA A 28 -0.47 5.76 0.14
N GLY A 29 -0.48 6.68 1.11
CA GLY A 29 -1.68 7.15 1.79
C GLY A 29 -2.64 7.97 0.91
N ASN A 30 -2.17 8.52 -0.21
CA ASN A 30 -2.99 9.36 -1.10
C ASN A 30 -2.80 9.07 -2.60
N SER A 31 -2.30 7.89 -2.95
CA SER A 31 -2.02 7.48 -4.35
C SER A 31 -2.93 6.38 -4.89
N ALA A 32 -4.05 6.09 -4.20
CA ALA A 32 -5.09 5.19 -4.73
C ALA A 32 -5.56 5.65 -6.13
N PRO A 33 -5.95 4.73 -7.02
CA PRO A 33 -6.02 3.29 -6.82
C PRO A 33 -4.65 2.58 -6.92
N TYR A 34 -4.58 1.38 -6.32
CA TYR A 34 -3.36 0.61 -6.13
C TYR A 34 -3.20 -0.52 -7.15
N GLY A 35 -1.96 -1.02 -7.22
CA GLY A 35 -1.55 -2.07 -8.15
C GLY A 35 -1.27 -1.61 -9.57
N HIS A 36 -0.67 -2.49 -10.39
CA HIS A 36 -0.28 -2.13 -11.76
C HIS A 36 -1.49 -2.02 -12.71
N ARG A 37 -2.63 -2.63 -12.37
CA ARG A 37 -3.92 -2.38 -13.05
C ARG A 37 -4.63 -1.11 -12.56
N GLY A 38 -4.33 -0.62 -11.36
CA GLY A 38 -4.99 0.54 -10.77
C GLY A 38 -6.47 0.30 -10.47
N ASP A 39 -6.86 -0.91 -10.07
CA ASP A 39 -8.25 -1.31 -9.78
C ASP A 39 -8.50 -1.67 -8.31
N LEU A 40 -7.47 -1.63 -7.45
CA LEU A 40 -7.59 -1.87 -6.01
C LEU A 40 -7.80 -0.54 -5.29
N THR A 41 -8.85 -0.43 -4.48
CA THR A 41 -9.26 0.87 -3.92
C THR A 41 -8.75 1.10 -2.50
N THR A 42 -8.29 0.05 -1.83
CA THR A 42 -7.75 0.12 -0.46
C THR A 42 -6.35 -0.47 -0.36
N LEU A 43 -5.58 0.00 0.63
CA LEU A 43 -4.27 -0.55 0.96
C LEU A 43 -4.37 -2.01 1.41
N THR A 44 -5.45 -2.37 2.12
CA THR A 44 -5.71 -3.76 2.53
C THR A 44 -5.89 -4.66 1.30
N GLU A 45 -6.75 -4.28 0.35
CA GLU A 45 -6.94 -5.01 -0.91
C GLU A 45 -5.61 -5.16 -1.68
N ALA A 46 -4.79 -4.10 -1.70
CA ALA A 46 -3.47 -4.14 -2.31
C ALA A 46 -2.57 -5.19 -1.63
N ILE A 47 -2.47 -5.17 -0.30
CA ILE A 47 -1.63 -6.13 0.44
C ILE A 47 -2.13 -7.56 0.21
N GLU A 48 -3.43 -7.81 0.37
CA GLU A 48 -4.04 -9.14 0.21
C GLU A 48 -3.89 -9.71 -1.20
N SER A 49 -3.80 -8.83 -2.21
CA SER A 49 -3.60 -9.23 -3.60
C SER A 49 -2.15 -9.62 -3.93
N HIS A 50 -1.19 -9.40 -3.03
CA HIS A 50 0.23 -9.65 -3.32
C HIS A 50 0.54 -11.14 -3.49
N GLY A 51 1.56 -11.42 -4.29
CA GLY A 51 2.07 -12.75 -4.56
C GLY A 51 3.52 -12.67 -5.00
N GLY A 52 4.01 -13.73 -5.67
CA GLY A 52 5.42 -13.80 -6.08
C GLY A 52 6.35 -13.63 -4.88
N GLU A 53 7.31 -12.73 -5.00
CA GLU A 53 8.27 -12.39 -3.93
C GLU A 53 7.60 -11.77 -2.69
N ALA A 54 6.49 -11.04 -2.87
CA ALA A 54 5.76 -10.40 -1.77
C ALA A 54 4.78 -11.35 -1.05
N ARG A 55 4.67 -12.63 -1.45
CA ARG A 55 3.75 -13.59 -0.84
C ARG A 55 3.99 -13.76 0.66
N ALA A 56 5.25 -13.89 1.07
CA ALA A 56 5.59 -14.09 2.48
C ALA A 56 5.16 -12.89 3.34
N ALA A 57 5.35 -11.67 2.85
CA ALA A 57 4.93 -10.45 3.54
C ALA A 57 3.41 -10.35 3.65
N ARG A 58 2.68 -10.68 2.57
CA ARG A 58 1.21 -10.77 2.61
C ARG A 58 0.75 -11.80 3.63
N ASP A 59 1.28 -13.01 3.59
CA ASP A 59 0.85 -14.10 4.45
C ASP A 59 1.12 -13.76 5.93
N ALA A 60 2.22 -13.06 6.22
CA ALA A 60 2.50 -12.49 7.53
C ALA A 60 1.50 -11.39 7.93
N PHE A 61 1.15 -10.48 7.03
CA PHE A 61 0.12 -9.46 7.30
C PHE A 61 -1.25 -10.10 7.60
N ILE A 62 -1.68 -11.10 6.81
CA ILE A 62 -2.97 -11.77 7.01
C ILE A 62 -3.02 -12.54 8.34
N SER A 63 -1.89 -13.09 8.79
CA SER A 63 -1.83 -13.86 10.05
C SER A 63 -1.79 -12.99 11.31
N LEU A 64 -1.58 -11.68 11.18
CA LEU A 64 -1.62 -10.75 12.30
C LEU A 64 -3.03 -10.62 12.90
N PRO A 65 -3.13 -10.35 14.21
CA PRO A 65 -4.35 -9.83 14.82
C PRO A 65 -4.86 -8.60 14.08
N ARG A 66 -6.18 -8.39 14.12
CA ARG A 66 -6.80 -7.27 13.40
C ARG A 66 -6.20 -5.90 13.81
N ALA A 67 -5.98 -5.69 15.10
CA ALA A 67 -5.40 -4.44 15.61
C ALA A 67 -4.04 -4.15 14.97
N ASP A 68 -3.15 -5.14 14.92
CA ASP A 68 -1.82 -4.99 14.33
C ASP A 68 -1.87 -4.74 12.81
N ARG A 69 -2.85 -5.34 12.10
CA ARG A 69 -3.09 -5.00 10.69
C ARG A 69 -3.57 -3.57 10.52
N ASP A 70 -4.48 -3.12 11.37
CA ASP A 70 -5.01 -1.77 11.35
C ASP A 70 -3.88 -0.75 11.61
N ASP A 71 -2.96 -1.01 12.53
CA ASP A 71 -1.78 -0.17 12.78
C ASP A 71 -0.87 -0.03 11.55
N ILE A 72 -0.63 -1.13 10.81
CA ILE A 72 0.13 -1.08 9.55
C ILE A 72 -0.60 -0.22 8.51
N ILE A 73 -1.91 -0.38 8.39
CA ILE A 73 -2.71 0.41 7.45
C ILE A 73 -2.69 1.90 7.82
N GLU A 74 -2.80 2.24 9.11
CA GLU A 74 -2.70 3.63 9.57
C GLU A 74 -1.32 4.22 9.34
N PHE A 75 -0.25 3.45 9.57
CA PHE A 75 1.10 3.86 9.20
C PHE A 75 1.21 4.17 7.71
N LEU A 76 0.73 3.29 6.82
CA LEU A 76 0.76 3.51 5.37
C LEU A 76 -0.09 4.72 4.93
N LYS A 77 -1.23 4.97 5.59
CA LYS A 77 -2.05 6.17 5.36
C LYS A 77 -1.33 7.46 5.73
N SER A 78 -0.39 7.41 6.68
CA SER A 78 0.44 8.57 7.05
C SER A 78 1.46 8.96 5.97
N LEU A 79 1.80 8.04 5.05
CA LEU A 79 2.78 8.27 3.99
C LEU A 79 2.13 9.04 2.83
N GLN A 80 2.11 10.37 2.92
CA GLN A 80 1.49 11.26 1.94
C GLN A 80 2.48 12.30 1.42
N ILE A 81 2.41 12.58 0.12
CA ILE A 81 2.94 13.83 -0.42
C ILE A 81 1.87 14.90 -0.24
N LEU A 82 2.22 15.94 0.51
CA LEU A 82 1.34 17.08 0.78
C LEU A 82 1.54 18.18 -0.28
N PRO A 83 0.52 19.02 -0.54
CA PRO A 83 0.65 20.15 -1.46
C PRO A 83 1.65 21.19 -0.94
N ASP A 84 2.17 22.02 -1.86
CA ASP A 84 3.07 23.11 -1.52
C ASP A 84 2.47 24.06 -0.47
N GLY A 85 3.27 24.43 0.53
CA GLY A 85 2.84 25.26 1.65
C GLY A 85 2.11 24.50 2.77
N ALA A 86 1.91 23.18 2.63
CA ALA A 86 1.49 22.37 3.76
C ALA A 86 2.56 22.36 4.86
N PRO A 87 2.15 22.31 6.14
CA PRO A 87 3.11 22.21 7.24
C PRO A 87 3.90 20.90 7.13
N ILE A 88 5.23 21.01 7.04
CA ILE A 88 6.15 19.86 6.94
C ILE A 88 6.12 19.01 8.22
N VAL A 89 5.84 19.65 9.35
CA VAL A 89 5.68 19.01 10.66
C VAL A 89 4.22 19.11 11.04
N VAL A 90 3.55 17.96 11.18
CA VAL A 90 2.28 17.89 11.88
C VAL A 90 2.60 17.80 13.37
N PRO A 91 2.36 18.84 14.18
CA PRO A 91 2.64 18.78 15.61
C PRO A 91 1.78 17.69 16.26
N GLU A 92 2.27 17.07 17.33
CA GLU A 92 1.48 16.11 18.12
C GLU A 92 0.13 16.68 18.56
N ALA A 93 0.06 17.99 18.82
CA ALA A 93 -1.19 18.68 19.15
C ALA A 93 -2.22 18.74 17.99
N ALA A 94 -1.79 18.57 16.73
CA ALA A 94 -2.64 18.54 15.55
C ALA A 94 -3.03 17.12 15.12
N LEU A 95 -2.37 16.09 15.66
CA LEU A 95 -2.83 14.72 15.54
C LEU A 95 -4.14 14.60 16.33
N LYS A 96 -5.28 14.50 15.63
CA LYS A 96 -6.52 14.02 16.26
C LYS A 96 -6.20 12.65 16.86
N SER A 97 -6.71 12.38 18.06
CA SER A 97 -6.44 11.22 18.92
C SER A 97 -6.84 9.84 18.36
N GLY A 98 -6.73 9.63 17.05
CA GLY A 98 -7.06 8.40 16.34
C GLY A 98 -6.00 7.29 16.45
N PHE A 99 -4.89 7.51 17.15
CA PHE A 99 -3.86 6.48 17.41
C PHE A 99 -4.21 5.52 18.55
N ALA A 100 -5.40 5.65 19.14
CA ALA A 100 -5.93 4.61 20.01
C ALA A 100 -6.71 3.63 19.14
N GLY A 101 -6.12 2.45 18.88
CA GLY A 101 -6.88 1.27 18.52
C GLY A 101 -8.08 1.16 19.45
N LYS A 102 -9.25 1.55 18.95
CA LYS A 102 -10.50 1.42 19.68
C LYS A 102 -10.84 -0.08 19.67
N PRO A 103 -11.28 -0.67 20.79
CA PRO A 103 -11.54 -2.11 20.88
C PRO A 103 -12.49 -2.61 19.79
#